data_AF-A0AAU9ZBB6-F1
#
_entry.id   AF-A0AAU9ZBB6-F1
#
_cell.length_a   1.000
_cell.length_b   1.000
_cell.length_c   1.000
_cell.angle_alpha   90.00
_cell.angle_beta   90.00
_cell.angle_gamma   90.00
#
_symmetry.space_group_name_H-M   'P 1'
#
loop_
_entity.id
_entity.type
_entity.pdbx_description
1 polymer ?
#
loop_
_entity_poly.entity_id
_entity_poly.type
_entity_poly.pdbx_seq_one_letter_code
_entity_poly.pdbx_strand_id
1 'polypeptide(L)'
;MAMTGSTPCSSMSNHTKERVTMTKVTLENFYSNLIAQHEEREMRQKKLEKVMEEEGLKDEEKRLRRSAHARKETEFLRLKRTRLGLEDFESLKVIGRGAFGEVKNYPRTSQLLTTGVPDCVHSLKYTNIWGSVGRHAGSPLTSIFSLSPIYCLRSLLCLFSWHWLCL
;
A
#
# COMPACT_ATOMS: atom_id res chain seq x y z
N MET A 1 -35.73 23.20 -30.44
CA MET A 1 -34.39 23.46 -29.87
C MET A 1 -34.54 23.45 -28.36
N ALA A 2 -34.06 22.41 -27.67
CA ALA A 2 -34.16 22.31 -26.21
C ALA A 2 -32.89 22.90 -25.59
N MET A 3 -33.07 23.97 -24.80
CA MET A 3 -32.00 24.62 -24.06
C MET A 3 -31.58 23.71 -22.90
N THR A 4 -30.37 23.17 -22.95
CA THR A 4 -29.74 22.50 -21.81
C THR A 4 -29.44 23.56 -20.75
N GLY A 5 -30.34 23.71 -19.77
CA GLY A 5 -30.14 24.59 -18.64
C GLY A 5 -28.89 24.18 -17.85
N SER A 6 -27.87 25.02 -17.88
CA SER A 6 -26.77 24.98 -16.92
C SER A 6 -27.33 25.28 -15.54
N THR A 7 -27.59 24.22 -14.76
CA THR A 7 -27.94 24.37 -13.35
C THR A 7 -26.76 25.03 -12.65
N PRO A 8 -26.94 26.18 -11.95
CA PRO A 8 -25.85 26.80 -11.23
C PRO A 8 -25.40 25.84 -10.13
N CYS A 9 -24.12 25.49 -10.16
CA CYS A 9 -23.47 24.55 -9.26
C CYS A 9 -23.75 24.94 -7.80
N SER A 10 -24.65 24.21 -7.15
CA SER A 10 -24.80 24.26 -5.70
C SER A 10 -23.43 24.02 -5.09
N SER A 11 -22.99 24.89 -4.17
CA SER A 11 -21.73 24.74 -3.45
C SER A 11 -21.59 23.31 -2.92
N MET A 12 -20.80 22.49 -3.61
CA MET A 12 -20.62 21.08 -3.29
C MET A 12 -19.99 20.95 -1.91
N SER A 13 -20.52 20.06 -1.07
CA SER A 13 -19.99 19.81 0.27
C SER A 13 -18.53 19.32 0.19
N ASN A 14 -17.72 19.70 1.18
CA ASN A 14 -16.29 19.34 1.21
C ASN A 14 -16.06 17.82 1.16
N HIS A 15 -16.90 17.05 1.86
CA HIS A 15 -16.91 15.58 1.78
C HIS A 15 -17.04 15.06 0.34
N THR A 16 -17.88 15.69 -0.48
CA THR A 16 -18.04 15.27 -1.87
C THR A 16 -16.82 15.63 -2.71
N LYS A 17 -16.20 16.79 -2.48
CA LYS A 17 -14.96 17.19 -3.13
C LYS A 17 -13.81 16.23 -2.80
N GLU A 18 -13.65 15.86 -1.54
CA GLU A 18 -12.65 14.88 -1.10
C GLU A 18 -12.85 13.52 -1.76
N ARG A 19 -14.08 13.00 -1.80
CA ARG A 19 -14.39 11.74 -2.47
C ARG A 19 -14.10 11.78 -3.97
N VAL A 20 -14.41 12.90 -4.64
CA VAL A 20 -14.09 13.10 -6.06
C VAL A 20 -12.58 13.07 -6.27
N THR A 21 -11.82 13.79 -5.45
CA THR A 21 -10.35 13.81 -5.53
C THR A 21 -9.76 12.43 -5.29
N MET A 22 -10.21 11.71 -4.24
CA MET A 22 -9.76 10.35 -3.95
C MET A 22 -10.07 9.38 -5.09
N THR A 23 -11.27 9.48 -5.66
CA THR A 23 -11.68 8.64 -6.80
C THR A 23 -10.81 8.93 -8.02
N LYS A 24 -10.57 10.21 -8.32
CA LYS A 24 -9.69 10.63 -9.43
C LYS A 24 -8.29 10.01 -9.28
N VAL A 25 -7.65 10.21 -8.14
CA VAL A 25 -6.31 9.67 -7.86
C VAL A 25 -6.30 8.14 -7.93
N THR A 26 -7.34 7.48 -7.41
CA THR A 26 -7.46 6.02 -7.47
C THR A 26 -7.52 5.52 -8.92
N LEU A 27 -8.27 6.20 -9.78
CA LEU A 27 -8.38 5.83 -11.20
C LEU A 27 -7.09 6.08 -11.95
N GLU A 28 -6.44 7.23 -11.76
CA GLU A 28 -5.15 7.55 -12.36
C GLU A 28 -4.11 6.50 -11.99
N ASN A 29 -3.98 6.20 -10.70
CA ASN A 29 -3.07 5.17 -10.21
C ASN A 29 -3.42 3.77 -10.75
N PHE A 30 -4.71 3.43 -10.84
CA PHE A 30 -5.14 2.13 -11.34
C PHE A 30 -4.68 1.92 -12.79
N TYR A 31 -4.92 2.88 -13.68
CA TYR A 31 -4.54 2.76 -15.09
C TYR A 31 -3.03 2.85 -15.31
N SER A 32 -2.34 3.74 -14.61
CA SER A 32 -0.86 3.79 -14.65
C SER A 32 -0.25 2.45 -14.22
N ASN A 33 -0.75 1.86 -13.14
CA ASN A 33 -0.29 0.56 -12.66
C ASN A 33 -0.65 -0.58 -13.63
N LEU A 34 -1.81 -0.53 -14.28
CA LEU A 34 -2.23 -1.54 -15.24
C LEU A 34 -1.29 -1.57 -16.45
N ILE A 35 -0.96 -0.40 -17.00
CA ILE A 35 -0.03 -0.27 -18.13
C ILE A 35 1.36 -0.78 -17.74
N ALA A 36 1.90 -0.29 -16.62
CA ALA A 36 3.22 -0.70 -16.15
C ALA A 36 3.31 -2.22 -15.94
N GLN A 37 2.27 -2.84 -15.37
CA GLN A 37 2.22 -4.29 -15.17
C GLN A 37 2.17 -5.07 -16.48
N HIS A 38 1.47 -4.55 -17.49
CA HIS A 38 1.43 -5.17 -18.80
C HIS A 38 2.80 -5.10 -19.49
N GLU A 39 3.43 -3.93 -19.50
CA GLU A 39 4.77 -3.73 -20.05
C GLU A 39 5.81 -4.61 -19.37
N GLU A 40 5.77 -4.71 -18.03
CA GLU A 40 6.69 -5.56 -17.27
C GLU A 40 6.54 -7.05 -17.65
N ARG A 41 5.30 -7.51 -17.86
CA ARG A 41 5.01 -8.88 -18.31
C ARG A 41 5.54 -9.15 -19.71
N GLU A 42 5.34 -8.22 -20.63
CA GLU A 42 5.87 -8.30 -22.00
C GLU A 42 7.41 -8.32 -22.00
N MET A 43 8.04 -7.48 -21.17
CA MET A 43 9.50 -7.47 -21.03
C MET A 43 10.06 -8.79 -20.51
N ARG A 44 9.43 -9.40 -19.49
CA ARG A 44 9.82 -10.72 -18.98
C ARG A 44 9.69 -11.80 -20.03
N GLN A 45 8.61 -11.79 -20.82
CA GLN A 45 8.42 -12.72 -21.93
C GLN A 45 9.47 -12.53 -23.03
N LYS A 46 9.71 -11.29 -23.49
CA LYS A 46 10.74 -11.00 -24.50
C LYS A 46 12.13 -11.41 -24.03
N LYS A 47 12.45 -11.21 -22.75
CA LYS A 47 13.71 -11.67 -22.17
C LYS A 47 13.84 -13.20 -22.22
N LEU A 48 12.76 -13.93 -21.95
CA LEU A 48 12.77 -15.39 -22.07
C LEU A 48 13.04 -15.83 -23.51
N GLU A 49 12.36 -15.25 -24.49
CA GLU A 49 12.55 -15.58 -25.91
C GLU A 49 13.98 -15.29 -26.36
N LYS A 50 14.55 -14.13 -25.98
CA LYS A 50 15.94 -13.78 -26.28
C LYS A 50 16.93 -14.79 -25.70
N VAL A 51 16.75 -15.19 -24.44
CA VAL A 51 17.62 -16.20 -23.80
C VAL A 51 17.48 -17.56 -24.49
N MET A 52 16.26 -17.98 -24.87
CA MET A 52 16.05 -19.24 -25.58
C MET A 52 16.64 -19.25 -26.99
N GLU A 53 16.66 -18.10 -27.65
CA GLU A 53 17.29 -17.91 -28.97
C GLU A 53 18.82 -17.94 -28.86
N GLU A 54 19.39 -17.22 -27.89
CA GLU A 54 20.83 -17.21 -27.59
C GLU A 54 21.37 -18.60 -27.20
N GLU A 55 20.60 -19.38 -26.43
CA GLU A 55 20.96 -20.74 -26.02
C GLU A 55 20.77 -21.78 -27.14
N GLY A 56 20.10 -21.43 -28.26
CA GLY A 56 19.92 -22.34 -29.40
C GLY A 56 19.16 -23.63 -29.06
N LEU A 57 18.21 -23.57 -28.11
CA LEU A 57 17.55 -24.76 -27.57
C LEU A 57 16.69 -25.50 -28.62
N LYS A 58 16.53 -26.82 -28.40
CA LYS A 58 15.59 -27.65 -29.18
C LYS A 58 14.15 -27.24 -28.93
N ASP A 59 13.27 -27.45 -29.91
CA ASP A 59 11.87 -27.00 -29.85
C ASP A 59 11.09 -27.57 -28.65
N GLU A 60 11.38 -28.82 -28.27
CA GLU A 60 10.76 -29.45 -27.11
C GLU A 60 11.16 -28.75 -25.79
N GLU A 61 12.43 -28.37 -25.66
CA GLU A 61 12.93 -27.68 -24.48
C GLU A 61 12.41 -26.25 -24.40
N LYS A 62 12.31 -25.56 -25.55
CA LYS A 62 11.63 -24.25 -25.65
C LYS A 62 10.18 -24.34 -25.19
N ARG A 63 9.46 -25.42 -25.54
CA ARG A 63 8.07 -25.64 -25.08
C ARG A 63 8.00 -25.81 -23.57
N LEU A 64 8.89 -26.61 -22.97
CA LEU A 64 8.97 -26.79 -21.52
C LEU A 64 9.30 -25.48 -20.79
N ARG A 65 10.25 -24.70 -21.32
CA ARG A 65 10.65 -23.40 -20.76
C ARG A 65 9.49 -22.39 -20.76
N ARG A 66 8.74 -22.30 -21.87
CA ARG A 66 7.54 -21.46 -21.99
C ARG A 66 6.44 -21.88 -21.02
N SER A 67 6.18 -23.18 -20.89
CA SER A 67 5.22 -23.71 -19.92
C SER A 67 5.61 -23.38 -18.46
N ALA A 68 6.88 -23.57 -18.11
CA ALA A 68 7.40 -23.23 -16.79
C ALA A 68 7.29 -21.72 -16.50
N HIS A 69 7.56 -20.87 -17.49
CA HIS A 69 7.39 -19.41 -17.36
C HIS A 69 5.92 -19.03 -17.14
N ALA A 70 4.99 -19.61 -17.91
CA ALA A 70 3.56 -19.36 -17.74
C ALA A 70 3.07 -19.76 -16.33
N ARG A 71 3.57 -20.88 -15.79
CA ARG A 71 3.28 -21.29 -14.40
C ARG A 71 3.82 -20.28 -13.39
N LYS A 72 5.06 -19.79 -13.56
CA LYS A 72 5.65 -18.77 -12.67
C LYS A 72 4.87 -17.45 -12.69
N GLU A 73 4.46 -16.97 -13.86
CA GLU A 73 3.62 -15.76 -13.97
C GLU A 73 2.26 -15.94 -13.28
N THR A 74 1.64 -17.11 -13.44
CA THR A 74 0.37 -17.43 -12.78
C THR A 74 0.50 -17.40 -11.26
N GLU A 75 1.58 -17.99 -10.74
CA GLU A 75 1.91 -17.98 -9.31
C GLU A 75 2.18 -16.57 -8.79
N PHE A 76 2.93 -15.76 -9.54
CA PHE A 76 3.17 -14.36 -9.19
C PHE A 76 1.86 -13.56 -9.07
N LEU A 77 0.95 -13.71 -10.04
CA LEU A 77 -0.37 -13.05 -9.99
C LEU A 77 -1.27 -13.59 -8.88
N ARG A 78 -1.09 -14.85 -8.47
CA ARG A 78 -1.78 -15.43 -7.32
C ARG A 78 -1.31 -14.76 -6.03
N LEU A 79 0.01 -14.76 -5.80
CA LEU A 79 0.62 -14.14 -4.62
C LEU A 79 0.26 -12.65 -4.51
N LYS A 80 0.29 -11.91 -5.62
CA LYS A 80 -0.10 -10.49 -5.64
C LYS A 80 -1.56 -10.23 -5.23
N ARG A 81 -2.45 -11.20 -5.44
CA ARG A 81 -3.86 -11.12 -5.04
C ARG A 81 -4.10 -11.56 -3.61
N THR A 82 -3.24 -12.42 -3.06
CA THR A 82 -3.33 -12.88 -1.68
C THR A 82 -3.16 -11.69 -0.74
N ARG A 83 -4.14 -11.50 0.15
CA ARG A 83 -4.07 -10.51 1.23
C ARG A 83 -3.77 -11.29 2.50
N LEU A 84 -2.71 -10.90 3.21
CA LEU A 84 -2.35 -11.50 4.50
C LEU A 84 -3.00 -10.70 5.63
N GLY A 85 -3.76 -11.38 6.47
CA GLY A 85 -4.40 -10.84 7.67
C GLY A 85 -3.55 -11.10 8.93
N LEU A 86 -3.99 -10.58 10.08
CA LEU A 86 -3.31 -10.86 11.36
C LEU A 86 -3.52 -12.31 11.81
N GLU A 87 -4.62 -12.93 11.37
CA GLU A 87 -4.96 -14.34 11.58
C GLU A 87 -3.98 -15.31 10.93
N ASP A 88 -3.25 -14.88 9.89
CA ASP A 88 -2.28 -15.73 9.17
C ASP A 88 -0.93 -15.86 9.93
N PHE A 89 -0.77 -15.13 11.03
CA PHE A 89 0.48 -15.08 11.77
C PHE A 89 0.33 -15.53 13.23
N GLU A 90 1.12 -16.53 13.63
CA GLU A 90 1.26 -16.92 15.02
C GLU A 90 2.21 -15.96 15.75
N SER A 91 1.75 -15.29 16.79
CA SER A 91 2.59 -14.38 17.55
C SER A 91 3.55 -15.15 18.46
N LEU A 92 4.86 -14.94 18.30
CA LEU A 92 5.86 -15.61 19.12
C LEU A 92 6.01 -14.95 20.48
N LYS A 93 6.33 -13.66 20.49
CA LYS A 93 6.59 -12.89 21.71
C LYS A 93 6.21 -11.43 21.53
N VAL A 94 5.64 -10.86 22.60
CA VAL A 94 5.44 -9.41 22.72
C VAL A 94 6.78 -8.74 22.99
N ILE A 95 7.17 -7.81 22.12
CA ILE A 95 8.43 -7.06 22.22
C ILE A 95 8.28 -5.92 23.24
N GLY A 96 7.11 -5.27 23.24
CA GLY A 96 6.83 -4.15 24.14
C GLY A 96 5.40 -3.63 24.04
N ARG A 97 4.98 -2.90 25.08
CA ARG A 97 3.67 -2.21 25.18
C ARG A 97 3.94 -0.73 25.48
N GLY A 98 3.28 0.17 24.75
CA GLY A 98 3.37 1.62 24.97
C GLY A 98 2.03 2.32 24.72
N ALA A 99 2.01 3.65 24.84
CA ALA A 99 0.81 4.47 24.58
C ALA A 99 0.25 4.31 23.16
N PHE A 100 1.08 3.86 22.22
CA PHE A 100 0.73 3.63 20.82
C PHE A 100 0.33 2.17 20.50
N GLY A 101 0.25 1.31 21.51
CA GLY A 101 -0.18 -0.09 21.36
C GLY A 101 0.87 -1.12 21.72
N GLU A 102 0.60 -2.37 21.34
CA GLU A 102 1.44 -3.53 21.62
C GLU A 102 2.17 -3.98 20.35
N VAL A 103 3.48 -4.16 20.44
CA VAL A 103 4.32 -4.63 19.33
C VAL A 103 4.58 -6.12 19.50
N LYS A 104 4.20 -6.90 18.49
CA LYS A 104 4.36 -8.36 18.44
C LYS A 104 5.32 -8.75 17.32
N ASN A 105 6.18 -9.73 17.60
CA ASN A 105 6.98 -10.39 16.58
C ASN A 105 6.22 -11.58 16.00
N TYR A 106 6.22 -11.66 14.66
CA TYR A 106 5.65 -12.75 13.90
C TYR A 106 6.75 -13.43 13.06
N PRO A 107 6.75 -14.77 12.93
CA PRO A 107 7.72 -15.46 12.09
C PRO A 107 7.44 -15.17 10.61
N ARG A 108 8.49 -15.09 9.78
CA ARG A 108 8.32 -14.99 8.32
C ARG A 108 7.79 -16.31 7.78
N THR A 109 6.56 -16.33 7.27
CA THR A 109 6.03 -17.46 6.53
C THR A 109 6.76 -17.57 5.18
N SER A 110 7.15 -18.79 4.80
CA SER A 110 8.01 -19.07 3.61
C SER A 110 7.45 -18.55 2.28
N GLN A 111 6.16 -18.22 2.20
CA GLN A 111 5.52 -17.65 1.02
C GLN A 111 5.94 -16.20 0.70
N LEU A 112 6.56 -15.48 1.66
CA LEU A 112 7.01 -14.08 1.51
C LEU A 112 8.47 -13.94 1.04
N LEU A 113 9.17 -15.04 0.75
CA LEU A 113 10.59 -15.03 0.38
C LEU A 113 10.89 -14.54 -1.04
N THR A 114 9.89 -14.43 -1.92
CA THR A 114 10.13 -14.20 -3.37
C THR A 114 9.86 -12.79 -3.86
N THR A 115 9.22 -11.94 -3.04
CA THR A 115 9.01 -10.53 -3.37
C THR A 115 9.91 -9.70 -2.47
N GLY A 116 10.81 -8.91 -3.03
CA GLY A 116 11.69 -7.97 -2.31
C GLY A 116 10.96 -6.81 -1.63
N VAL A 117 9.80 -7.07 -1.03
CA VAL A 117 8.98 -6.13 -0.28
C VAL A 117 9.35 -6.28 1.21
N PRO A 118 9.88 -5.23 1.85
CA PRO A 118 10.19 -5.26 3.27
C PRO A 118 8.91 -5.16 4.09
N ASP A 119 8.31 -6.30 4.44
CA ASP A 119 7.10 -6.31 5.26
C ASP A 119 7.45 -6.38 6.76
N CYS A 120 7.65 -5.21 7.34
CA CYS A 120 7.42 -5.00 8.77
C CYS A 120 5.90 -4.84 8.96
N VAL A 121 5.18 -5.91 9.26
CA VAL A 121 3.75 -5.83 9.60
C VAL A 121 3.62 -5.11 10.95
N HIS A 122 3.58 -3.78 10.92
CA HIS A 122 3.15 -2.99 12.06
C HIS A 122 1.65 -3.24 12.23
N SER A 123 1.27 -3.99 13.26
CA SER A 123 -0.09 -3.94 13.80
C SER A 123 -0.27 -2.59 14.51
N LEU A 124 -0.26 -1.49 13.74
CA LEU A 124 -0.82 -0.22 14.19
C LEU A 124 -2.33 -0.45 14.22
N LYS A 125 -2.85 -0.72 15.42
CA LYS A 125 -4.27 -0.53 15.70
C LYS A 125 -4.59 0.95 15.44
N TYR A 126 -4.90 1.32 14.20
CA TYR A 126 -5.70 2.50 13.90
C TYR A 126 -7.14 2.16 14.30
N THR A 127 -7.36 1.95 15.60
CA THR A 127 -8.72 1.95 16.14
C THR A 127 -9.24 3.37 16.01
N ASN A 128 -10.01 3.61 14.96
CA ASN A 128 -11.11 4.58 14.88
C ASN A 128 -11.15 5.62 16.02
N ILE A 129 -10.29 6.63 15.99
CA ILE A 129 -10.48 7.87 16.76
C ILE A 129 -11.31 8.83 15.89
N TRP A 130 -12.44 8.38 15.34
CA TRP A 130 -13.47 9.22 14.69
C TRP A 130 -14.81 8.49 14.71
N GLY A 131 -15.21 7.99 15.87
CA GLY A 131 -16.39 7.13 15.99
C GLY A 131 -17.06 7.13 17.35
N SER A 132 -17.38 8.32 17.89
CA SER A 132 -18.55 8.56 18.76
C SER A 132 -18.52 9.98 19.36
N VAL A 133 -19.06 10.96 18.64
CA VAL A 133 -19.72 12.09 19.31
C VAL A 133 -21.19 11.70 19.42
N GLY A 134 -21.45 10.86 20.42
CA GLY A 134 -22.80 10.60 20.91
C GLY A 134 -23.31 11.85 21.63
N ARG A 135 -24.49 12.30 21.22
CA ARG A 135 -25.33 13.29 21.90
C ARG A 135 -25.43 12.97 23.39
N HIS A 136 -25.00 13.86 24.26
CA HIS A 136 -25.63 14.07 25.57
C HIS A 136 -25.47 15.53 25.99
N ALA A 137 -26.60 16.10 26.41
CA ALA A 137 -26.79 17.47 26.87
C ALA A 137 -26.13 17.71 28.24
N GLY A 138 -25.73 18.96 28.51
CA GLY A 138 -25.36 19.44 29.86
C GLY A 138 -24.07 20.28 29.89
N SER A 139 -24.23 21.59 29.72
CA SER A 139 -23.27 22.69 29.96
C SER A 139 -22.70 22.75 31.39
N PRO A 140 -21.85 23.75 31.75
CA PRO A 140 -20.68 24.36 31.09
C PRO A 140 -19.44 24.33 32.02
N LEU A 141 -18.25 24.73 31.55
CA LEU A 141 -17.29 25.61 32.25
C LEU A 141 -15.93 25.67 31.53
N THR A 142 -15.64 26.88 31.03
CA THR A 142 -14.36 27.60 31.08
C THR A 142 -13.07 26.95 30.57
N SER A 143 -12.61 27.50 29.44
CA SER A 143 -11.26 28.02 29.20
C SER A 143 -10.06 27.21 29.71
N ILE A 144 -9.24 26.69 28.80
CA ILE A 144 -7.83 27.08 28.65
C ILE A 144 -7.48 26.89 27.17
N PHE A 145 -7.51 28.00 26.45
CA PHE A 145 -6.79 28.20 25.20
C PHE A 145 -5.48 28.90 25.62
N SER A 146 -4.35 28.21 25.53
CA SER A 146 -3.02 28.79 25.29
C SER A 146 -1.93 27.75 25.55
N LEU A 147 -1.07 27.56 24.54
CA LEU A 147 0.29 27.00 24.50
C LEU A 147 0.45 26.29 23.15
N SER A 148 0.67 27.06 22.08
CA SER A 148 1.99 27.42 21.51
C SER A 148 2.46 26.41 20.45
N PRO A 149 2.65 26.86 19.18
CA PRO A 149 3.02 26.01 18.04
C PRO A 149 4.55 25.94 17.90
N ILE A 150 5.23 24.98 18.54
CA ILE A 150 6.71 24.88 18.41
C ILE A 150 7.25 23.45 18.12
N TYR A 151 6.46 22.38 18.20
CA TYR A 151 6.99 21.03 17.93
C TYR A 151 6.48 20.44 16.61
N CYS A 152 6.84 21.06 15.49
CA CYS A 152 6.68 20.44 14.15
C CYS A 152 7.95 20.48 13.28
N LEU A 153 9.09 20.94 13.82
CA LEU A 153 10.33 21.12 13.04
C LEU A 153 11.55 20.35 13.56
N ARG A 154 11.37 19.36 14.45
CA ARG A 154 12.49 18.55 14.96
C ARG A 154 12.54 17.10 14.46
N SER A 155 11.66 16.70 13.53
CA SER A 155 11.73 15.39 12.87
C SER A 155 12.51 15.37 11.54
N LEU A 156 12.95 16.53 11.03
CA LEU A 156 13.73 16.61 9.78
C LEU A 156 15.25 16.46 9.97
N LEU A 157 15.74 16.38 11.22
CA LEU A 157 17.17 16.19 11.52
C LEU A 157 17.59 14.73 11.81
N CYS A 158 16.65 13.80 11.96
CA CYS A 158 17.01 12.37 12.13
C CYS A 158 17.27 11.64 10.80
N LEU A 159 16.88 12.21 9.66
CA LEU A 159 17.14 11.60 8.34
C LEU A 159 18.56 11.89 7.80
N PHE A 160 19.31 12.80 8.41
CA PHE A 160 20.68 13.14 7.98
C PHE A 160 21.81 12.43 8.75
N SER A 161 21.50 11.69 9.82
CA SER A 161 22.51 10.93 10.60
C SER A 161 22.61 9.44 10.25
N TRP A 162 21.75 8.91 9.37
CA TRP A 162 21.82 7.50 8.94
C TRP A 162 22.63 7.26 7.67
N HIS A 163 23.12 8.31 6.99
CA HIS A 163 23.95 8.17 5.79
C HIS A 163 25.47 8.13 6.08
N TRP A 164 25.91 8.27 7.34
CA TRP A 164 27.34 8.31 7.69
C TRP A 164 27.83 7.20 8.61
N LEU A 165 27.03 6.13 8.79
CA LEU A 165 27.44 4.94 9.54
C LEU A 165 27.44 3.65 8.71
N CYS A 166 27.55 3.80 7.39
CA CYS A 166 27.82 2.71 6.44
C CYS A 166 28.78 3.21 5.35
N LEU A 167 29.98 3.64 5.74
CA LEU A 167 31.21 3.60 4.94
C LEU A 167 32.42 3.55 5.87
#